data_AF-A0A935ZKM0-F1
#
_entry.id   AF-A0A935ZKM0-F1
#
_cell.length_a   1.000
_cell.length_b   1.000
_cell.length_c   1.000
_cell.angle_alpha   90.00
_cell.angle_beta   90.00
_cell.angle_gamma   90.00
#
_symmetry.space_group_name_H-M   'P 1'
#
loop_
_entity.id
_entity.type
_entity.pdbx_description
1 polymer ?
#
loop_
_entity_poly.entity_id
_entity_poly.type
_entity_poly.pdbx_seq_one_letter_code
_entity_poly.pdbx_strand_id
1 'polypeptide(L)'
;MASIIAVRVDGRGEVRDGHKRSDTTVVAKCDLCDAVVDAVASITPAADGAFACKVCLRQRLEAVTVAMYELREPGNTGLPWGKLSG
;
A
#
# COMPACT_ATOMS: atom_id res chain seq x y z
N MET A 1 -2.08 -11.00 -14.78
CA MET A 1 -2.84 -9.74 -14.93
C MET A 1 -1.88 -8.60 -14.67
N ALA A 2 -1.63 -7.73 -15.66
CA ALA A 2 -0.83 -6.53 -15.43
C ALA A 2 -1.67 -5.55 -14.60
N SER A 3 -1.20 -5.19 -13.41
CA SER A 3 -1.86 -4.22 -12.53
C SER A 3 -1.55 -2.81 -13.05
N ILE A 4 -2.55 -2.15 -13.62
CA ILE A 4 -2.45 -0.74 -14.02
C ILE A 4 -2.36 0.10 -12.74
N ILE A 5 -1.22 0.74 -12.52
CA ILE A 5 -1.05 1.71 -11.43
C ILE A 5 -1.38 3.10 -11.96
N ALA A 6 -2.34 3.76 -11.32
CA ALA A 6 -2.65 5.15 -11.55
C ALA A 6 -2.25 6.00 -10.33
N VAL A 7 -1.68 7.17 -10.58
CA VAL A 7 -1.34 8.17 -9.57
C VAL A 7 -1.97 9.49 -9.97
N ARG A 8 -2.81 10.05 -9.10
CA ARG A 8 -3.36 11.39 -9.26
C ARG A 8 -2.55 12.36 -8.43
N VAL A 9 -2.27 13.51 -9.00
CA VAL A 9 -1.49 14.58 -8.38
C VAL A 9 -2.33 15.85 -8.42
N ASP A 10 -2.57 16.42 -7.24
CA ASP A 10 -3.47 17.56 -7.07
C ASP A 10 -3.04 18.73 -7.96
N GLY A 11 -4.00 19.26 -8.72
CA GLY A 11 -3.80 20.39 -9.64
C GLY A 11 -2.80 20.14 -10.78
N ARG A 12 -2.32 18.89 -10.97
CA ARG A 12 -1.27 18.55 -11.94
C ARG A 12 -1.69 17.48 -12.94
N GLY A 13 -2.60 16.59 -12.56
CA GLY A 13 -3.16 15.57 -13.45
C GLY A 13 -2.97 14.15 -12.93
N GLU A 14 -2.85 13.19 -13.85
CA GLU A 14 -2.62 11.78 -13.49
C GLU A 14 -1.55 11.11 -14.35
N VAL A 15 -0.89 10.11 -13.77
CA VAL A 15 -0.03 9.16 -14.48
C VAL A 15 -0.67 7.79 -14.36
N ARG A 16 -0.93 7.11 -15.47
CA ARG A 16 -1.55 5.79 -15.51
C ARG A 16 -0.74 4.87 -16.40
N ASP A 17 -0.20 3.80 -15.82
CA ASP A 17 0.62 2.83 -16.55
C ASP A 17 1.77 3.49 -17.35
N GLY A 18 2.42 4.48 -16.73
CA GLY A 18 3.48 5.27 -17.38
C GLY A 18 2.97 6.36 -18.34
N HIS A 19 1.69 6.39 -18.70
CA HIS A 19 1.09 7.43 -19.53
C HIS A 19 0.69 8.64 -18.67
N LYS A 20 1.30 9.80 -18.96
CA LYS A 20 0.99 11.07 -18.30
C LYS A 20 -0.18 11.76 -18.99
N ARG A 21 -1.16 12.21 -18.20
CA ARG A 21 -2.21 13.15 -18.61
C ARG A 21 -2.20 14.35 -17.67
N SER A 22 -1.85 15.52 -18.21
CA SER A 22 -1.90 16.77 -17.46
C SER A 22 -3.35 17.26 -17.38
N ASP A 23 -3.81 17.58 -16.17
CA ASP A 23 -5.15 18.09 -15.92
C ASP A 23 -5.16 18.84 -14.58
N THR A 24 -5.37 20.16 -14.64
CA THR A 24 -5.34 21.03 -13.45
C THR A 24 -6.61 20.93 -12.61
N THR A 25 -7.62 20.22 -13.08
CA THR A 25 -8.89 20.00 -12.36
C THR A 25 -8.88 18.74 -11.50
N VAL A 26 -7.83 17.90 -11.63
CA VAL A 26 -7.69 16.68 -10.83
C VAL A 26 -7.49 17.02 -9.36
N VAL A 27 -8.35 16.43 -8.53
CA VAL A 27 -8.25 16.47 -7.06
C VAL A 27 -7.67 15.15 -6.56
N ALA A 28 -6.61 15.22 -5.77
CA ALA A 28 -6.01 14.03 -5.15
C ALA A 28 -6.63 13.78 -3.75
N LYS A 29 -7.86 13.24 -3.76
CA LYS A 29 -8.57 12.81 -2.54
C LYS A 29 -8.25 11.34 -2.21
N CYS A 30 -7.98 11.08 -0.93
CA CYS A 30 -7.81 9.73 -0.39
C CYS A 30 -9.16 9.13 -0.01
N ASP A 31 -9.52 7.97 -0.55
CA ASP A 31 -10.80 7.29 -0.24
C ASP A 31 -10.79 6.57 1.12
N LEU A 32 -9.63 6.49 1.79
CA LEU A 32 -9.48 5.78 3.06
C LEU A 32 -9.56 6.70 4.27
N CYS A 33 -9.22 7.98 4.13
CA CYS A 33 -9.24 8.96 5.21
C CYS A 33 -9.89 10.29 4.82
N ASP A 34 -10.51 10.36 3.64
CA ASP A 34 -11.16 11.53 3.06
C ASP A 34 -10.31 12.79 2.87
N ALA A 35 -9.02 12.76 3.21
CA ALA A 35 -8.12 13.89 3.08
C ALA A 35 -7.79 14.19 1.60
N VAL A 36 -7.78 15.49 1.27
CA VAL A 36 -7.15 16.00 0.05
C VAL A 36 -5.66 16.21 0.33
N VAL A 37 -4.80 15.63 -0.51
CA VAL A 37 -3.34 15.61 -0.34
C VAL A 37 -2.63 15.86 -1.68
N ASP A 38 -1.32 16.03 -1.68
CA ASP A 38 -0.57 16.31 -2.92
C ASP A 38 -0.69 15.21 -3.99
N ALA A 39 -0.80 13.94 -3.57
CA ALA A 39 -0.88 12.80 -4.46
C ALA A 39 -1.53 11.58 -3.81
N VAL A 40 -2.26 10.82 -4.62
CA VAL A 40 -2.89 9.55 -4.25
C VAL A 40 -2.65 8.49 -5.33
N ALA A 41 -2.53 7.23 -4.93
CA ALA A 41 -2.28 6.10 -5.82
C ALA A 41 -3.47 5.12 -5.82
N SER A 42 -3.76 4.52 -6.96
CA SER A 42 -4.81 3.51 -7.11
C SER A 42 -4.49 2.27 -6.27
N ILE A 43 -5.49 1.77 -5.54
CA ILE A 43 -5.39 0.54 -4.75
C ILE A 43 -6.21 -0.61 -5.32
N THR A 44 -6.81 -0.40 -6.49
CA THR A 44 -7.56 -1.43 -7.23
C THR A 44 -7.09 -1.44 -8.68
N PRO A 45 -7.24 -2.57 -9.40
CA PRO A 45 -6.91 -2.65 -10.82
C PRO A 45 -7.89 -1.91 -11.74
N ALA A 46 -9.05 -1.48 -11.23
CA ALA A 46 -10.06 -0.78 -12.01
C ALA A 46 -9.64 0.66 -12.30
N ALA A 47 -9.95 1.15 -13.51
CA ALA A 47 -9.54 2.48 -13.94
C ALA A 47 -10.08 3.61 -13.06
N ASP A 48 -11.31 3.43 -12.54
CA ASP A 48 -12.03 4.36 -11.66
C ASP A 48 -12.14 3.84 -10.23
N GLY A 49 -11.24 2.92 -9.85
CA GLY A 49 -11.25 2.37 -8.51
C GLY A 49 -10.67 3.31 -7.46
N ALA A 50 -10.68 2.83 -6.22
CA ALA A 50 -10.27 3.63 -5.08
C ALA A 50 -8.80 4.06 -5.12
N PHE A 51 -8.53 5.22 -4.53
CA PHE A 51 -7.23 5.86 -4.38
C PHE A 51 -6.88 6.05 -2.91
N ALA A 52 -5.59 5.93 -2.59
CA ALA A 52 -5.08 6.09 -1.23
C ALA A 52 -3.85 7.01 -1.19
N CYS A 53 -3.76 7.82 -0.13
CA CYS A 53 -2.58 8.63 0.12
C CYS A 53 -1.41 7.78 0.65
N LYS A 54 -0.19 8.32 0.50
CA LYS A 54 1.06 7.69 0.98
C LYS A 54 0.99 7.26 2.45
N VAL A 55 0.40 8.09 3.32
CA VAL A 55 0.31 7.82 4.77
C VAL A 55 -0.55 6.58 5.04
N CYS A 56 -1.74 6.52 4.44
CA CYS A 56 -2.66 5.39 4.60
C CYS A 56 -2.10 4.08 4.05
N LEU A 57 -1.36 4.14 2.94
CA LEU A 57 -0.68 2.98 2.36
C LEU A 57 0.43 2.48 3.28
N ARG A 58 1.27 3.39 3.78
CA ARG A 58 2.38 3.04 4.67
C ARG A 58 1.89 2.36 5.95
N GLN A 59 0.88 2.92 6.61
CA GLN A 59 0.33 2.33 7.84
C GLN A 59 -0.20 0.90 7.62
N ARG A 60 -0.81 0.64 6.45
CA ARG A 60 -1.30 -0.70 6.10
C ARG A 60 -0.15 -1.68 5.84
N LEU A 61 0.89 -1.25 5.15
CA LEU A 61 2.08 -2.07 4.93
C LEU A 61 2.77 -2.43 6.25
N GLU A 62 2.91 -1.45 7.16
CA GLU A 62 3.44 -1.67 8.51
C GLU A 62 2.57 -2.67 9.30
N ALA A 63 1.24 -2.52 9.26
CA ALA A 63 0.31 -3.45 9.89
C ALA A 63 0.42 -4.88 9.33
N VAL A 64 0.65 -5.04 8.02
CA VAL A 64 0.89 -6.35 7.40
C VAL A 64 2.17 -6.98 7.94
N THR A 65 3.25 -6.20 8.08
CA THR A 65 4.51 -6.70 8.67
C THR A 65 4.30 -7.20 10.10
N VAL A 66 3.58 -6.42 10.92
CA VAL A 66 3.25 -6.82 12.30
C VAL A 66 2.38 -8.09 12.30
N ALA A 67 1.33 -8.14 11.49
CA ALA A 67 0.46 -9.31 11.41
C ALA A 67 1.21 -10.58 11.00
N MET A 68 2.13 -10.50 10.04
CA MET A 68 2.98 -11.62 9.63
C MET A 68 3.90 -12.10 10.75
N TYR A 69 4.40 -11.18 11.58
CA TYR A 69 5.23 -11.53 12.73
C TYR A 69 4.41 -12.23 13.83
N GLU A 70 3.25 -11.67 14.20
CA GLU A 70 2.41 -12.20 15.28
C GLU A 70 1.79 -13.56 14.93
N LEU A 71 1.39 -13.75 13.67
CA LEU A 71 0.77 -14.98 13.18
C LEU A 71 1.77 -16.00 12.65
N ARG A 72 3.08 -15.75 12.76
CA ARG A 72 4.06 -16.78 12.41
C ARG A 72 3.82 -17.96 13.34
N GLU A 73 3.65 -19.15 12.77
CA GLU A 73 3.71 -20.36 13.58
C GLU A 73 5.05 -20.33 14.32
N PRO A 74 5.07 -20.60 15.65
CA PRO A 74 6.34 -20.83 16.32
C PRO A 74 6.93 -22.06 15.65
N GLY A 75 7.82 -21.82 14.68
CA GLY A 75 8.56 -22.88 14.01
C GLY A 75 9.12 -23.74 15.11
N ASN A 76 8.82 -25.04 15.08
CA ASN A 76 9.19 -26.05 16.04
C ASN A 76 10.61 -25.78 16.53
N THR A 77 10.73 -25.02 17.61
CA THR A 77 12.01 -24.62 18.19
C THR A 77 12.36 -25.77 19.12
N GLY A 78 12.60 -26.93 18.49
CA GLY A 78 13.58 -27.85 19.02
C GLY A 78 14.84 -27.04 19.18
N LEU A 79 15.08 -26.59 20.41
CA LEU A 79 16.27 -25.83 20.79
C LEU A 79 17.48 -26.56 20.18
N PRO A 80 18.39 -25.88 19.47
CA PRO A 80 19.53 -26.52 18.82
C PRO A 80 20.52 -27.13 19.82
N TRP A 81 20.33 -26.86 21.11
CA TRP A 81 21.13 -27.44 22.19
C TRP A 81 20.33 -28.60 22.76
N GLY A 82 20.51 -29.76 22.13
CA GLY A 82 20.03 -31.02 22.68
C GLY A 82 20.41 -31.13 24.16
N LYS A 83 19.50 -31.72 24.94
CA LYS A 83 19.65 -32.08 26.36
C LYS A 83 21.12 -32.19 26.79
N LEU A 84 21.63 -31.18 27.50
CA LEU A 84 22.71 -31.38 28.46
C LEU A 84 22.07 -32.07 29.67
N SER A 85 21.77 -33.35 29.52
CA SER A 85 21.55 -34.25 30.66
C SER A 85 22.89 -34.39 31.38
N GLY A 86 22.92 -33.92 32.63
CA GLY A 86 23.94 -34.30 33.61
C GLY A 86 23.80 -35.75 34.05
#